data_AF-A0A945M4X0-F1
#
_entry.id   AF-A0A945M4X0-F1
#
_cell.length_a   1.000
_cell.length_b   1.000
_cell.length_c   1.000
_cell.angle_alpha   90.00
_cell.angle_beta   90.00
_cell.angle_gamma   90.00
#
_symmetry.space_group_name_H-M   'P 1'
#
loop_
_entity.id
_entity.type
_entity.pdbx_description
1 polymer ?
#
loop_
_entity_poly.entity_id
_entity_poly.type
_entity_poly.pdbx_seq_one_letter_code
_entity_poly.pdbx_strand_id
1 'polypeptide(L)'
;MAQVKKNKKLTASRFSLLKKEISSFFYVVLTLLFLLSIYSHDPSDPSFLNSGLASSVNNYIGIFGAYISFICFMLFGNIALVLPFLAIFVVIKNMRNTIDHKTSDKFMNTGLLTIIVLSSCVIMDFIGRDNEYDRGIDFLLGGQIGSILFDRFSTYIGVSGTVVVSFLLLFYSSMAYLHISIKKLFSRVLLFTKYLYLKTKFILNSILDKYKLYIAKRKDSAKVDKLSKEVKATKAAIEIPEKSKHSSKRAFKEKQTELFSST
;
A
#
# COMPACT_ATOMS: atom_id res chain seq x y z
N MET A 1 -54.24 -28.39 17.83
CA MET A 1 -53.45 -27.39 18.59
C MET A 1 -51.97 -27.25 18.16
N ALA A 2 -51.28 -28.33 17.74
CA ALA A 2 -49.85 -28.26 17.36
C ALA A 2 -49.57 -27.42 16.09
N GLN A 3 -50.42 -27.52 15.06
CA GLN A 3 -50.27 -26.73 13.82
C GLN A 3 -50.42 -25.21 14.06
N VAL A 4 -51.34 -24.80 14.94
CA VAL A 4 -51.53 -23.38 15.32
C VAL A 4 -50.30 -22.83 16.05
N LYS A 5 -49.70 -23.61 16.98
CA LYS A 5 -48.44 -23.22 17.66
C LYS A 5 -47.25 -23.15 16.68
N LYS A 6 -47.19 -24.05 15.69
CA LYS A 6 -46.14 -24.05 14.65
C LYS A 6 -46.24 -22.82 13.75
N ASN A 7 -47.44 -22.47 13.28
CA ASN A 7 -47.68 -21.27 12.46
C ASN A 7 -47.40 -19.98 13.24
N LYS A 8 -47.75 -19.92 14.53
CA LYS A 8 -47.46 -18.77 15.40
C LYS A 8 -45.95 -18.60 15.67
N LYS A 9 -45.18 -19.69 15.76
CA LYS A 9 -43.70 -19.65 15.82
C LYS A 9 -43.07 -19.20 14.49
N LEU A 10 -43.62 -19.64 13.36
CA LEU A 10 -43.16 -19.27 12.02
C LEU A 10 -43.42 -17.80 11.68
N THR A 11 -44.56 -17.25 12.08
CA THR A 11 -44.85 -15.82 11.88
C THR A 11 -44.02 -14.93 12.81
N ALA A 12 -43.81 -15.35 14.06
CA ALA A 12 -42.95 -14.65 15.01
C ALA A 12 -41.47 -14.59 14.55
N SER A 13 -40.94 -15.67 13.96
CA SER A 13 -39.56 -15.69 13.43
C SER A 13 -39.40 -14.84 12.17
N ARG A 14 -40.39 -14.82 11.27
CA ARG A 14 -40.36 -13.93 10.09
C ARG A 14 -40.39 -12.46 10.49
N PHE A 15 -41.16 -12.10 11.51
CA PHE A 15 -41.22 -10.72 12.00
C PHE A 15 -39.93 -10.26 12.66
N SER A 16 -39.23 -11.13 13.42
CA SER A 16 -37.92 -10.79 13.99
C SER A 16 -36.82 -10.66 12.94
N LEU A 17 -36.86 -11.49 11.89
CA LEU A 17 -35.97 -11.39 10.73
C LEU A 17 -36.21 -10.07 9.98
N LEU A 18 -37.46 -9.75 9.65
CA LEU A 18 -37.81 -8.49 8.98
C LEU A 18 -37.38 -7.26 9.79
N LYS A 19 -37.58 -7.27 11.11
CA LYS A 19 -37.08 -6.21 12.00
C LYS A 19 -35.57 -6.05 11.91
N LYS A 20 -34.83 -7.16 11.90
CA LYS A 20 -33.36 -7.14 11.78
C LYS A 20 -32.92 -6.61 10.40
N GLU A 21 -33.58 -7.02 9.33
CA GLU A 21 -33.29 -6.57 7.96
C GLU A 21 -33.55 -5.07 7.79
N ILE A 22 -34.72 -4.59 8.23
CA ILE A 22 -35.09 -3.17 8.20
C ILE A 22 -34.11 -2.35 9.05
N SER A 23 -33.79 -2.81 10.26
CA SER A 23 -32.83 -2.13 11.13
C SER A 23 -31.43 -2.08 10.50
N SER A 24 -30.99 -3.17 9.88
CA SER A 24 -29.68 -3.23 9.21
C SER A 24 -29.64 -2.28 8.01
N PHE A 25 -30.68 -2.27 7.18
CA PHE A 25 -30.79 -1.35 6.05
C PHE A 25 -30.77 0.10 6.51
N PHE A 26 -31.53 0.43 7.56
CA PHE A 26 -31.52 1.76 8.16
C PHE A 26 -30.11 2.19 8.61
N TYR A 27 -29.37 1.31 9.29
CA TYR A 27 -27.99 1.60 9.69
C TYR A 27 -27.05 1.77 8.50
N VAL A 28 -27.21 1.00 7.42
CA VAL A 28 -26.42 1.18 6.18
C VAL A 28 -26.69 2.55 5.55
N VAL A 29 -27.96 2.96 5.44
CA VAL A 29 -28.30 4.28 4.92
C VAL A 29 -27.71 5.38 5.80
N LEU A 30 -27.85 5.25 7.12
CA LEU A 30 -27.32 6.23 8.07
C LEU A 30 -25.80 6.37 7.98
N THR A 31 -25.05 5.27 7.83
CA THR A 31 -23.59 5.33 7.69
C THR A 31 -23.14 5.89 6.36
N LEU A 32 -23.87 5.63 5.27
CA LEU A 32 -23.59 6.24 3.96
C LEU A 32 -23.86 7.75 3.98
N LEU A 33 -24.95 8.19 4.61
CA LEU A 33 -25.19 9.61 4.83
C LEU A 33 -24.07 10.21 5.68
N PHE A 34 -23.71 9.57 6.79
CA PHE A 34 -22.61 10.05 7.64
C PHE A 34 -21.28 10.17 6.89
N LEU A 35 -20.93 9.18 6.05
CA LEU A 35 -19.77 9.24 5.16
C LEU A 35 -19.83 10.44 4.23
N LEU A 36 -20.97 10.65 3.57
CA LEU A 36 -21.15 11.73 2.60
C LEU A 36 -21.05 13.11 3.27
N SER A 37 -21.61 13.25 4.49
CA SER A 37 -21.49 14.46 5.32
C SER A 37 -20.03 14.78 5.62
N ILE A 38 -19.24 13.80 6.08
CA ILE A 38 -17.82 14.00 6.40
C ILE A 38 -16.98 14.25 5.14
N TYR A 39 -17.24 13.52 4.06
CA TYR A 39 -16.50 13.65 2.81
C TYR A 39 -16.70 15.01 2.12
N SER A 40 -17.92 15.54 2.18
CA SER A 40 -18.28 16.86 1.61
C SER A 40 -18.21 17.99 2.64
N HIS A 41 -17.41 17.84 3.68
CA HIS A 41 -17.22 18.89 4.67
C HIS A 41 -16.56 20.12 4.06
N ASP A 42 -17.17 21.29 4.24
CA ASP A 42 -16.62 22.58 3.84
C ASP A 42 -16.59 23.52 5.05
N PRO A 43 -15.44 24.11 5.42
CA PRO A 43 -15.35 25.09 6.51
C PRO A 43 -16.18 26.37 6.28
N SER A 44 -16.56 26.65 5.02
CA SER A 44 -17.37 27.80 4.63
C SER A 44 -18.87 27.58 4.86
N ASP A 45 -19.28 26.33 5.10
CA ASP A 45 -20.69 26.00 5.37
C ASP A 45 -21.16 26.55 6.73
N PRO A 46 -22.48 26.75 6.90
CA PRO A 46 -23.05 27.13 8.19
C PRO A 46 -22.65 26.17 9.31
N SER A 47 -22.13 26.72 10.39
CA SER A 47 -21.69 25.97 11.58
C SER A 47 -21.99 26.74 12.87
N PHE A 48 -21.83 26.10 14.02
CA PHE A 48 -22.11 26.75 15.31
C PHE A 48 -21.17 27.92 15.63
N LEU A 49 -19.96 27.91 15.08
CA LEU A 49 -18.97 28.97 15.26
C LEU A 49 -18.95 29.98 14.11
N ASN A 50 -19.56 29.62 12.99
CA ASN A 50 -19.67 30.47 11.81
C ASN A 50 -21.12 30.43 11.34
N SER A 51 -21.91 31.46 11.65
CA SER A 51 -23.30 31.60 11.17
C SER A 51 -23.37 31.93 9.67
N GLY A 52 -22.45 31.35 8.88
CA GLY A 52 -22.09 31.71 7.53
C GLY A 52 -23.30 32.18 6.73
N LEU A 53 -23.27 33.44 6.32
CA LEU A 53 -24.19 34.05 5.36
C LEU A 53 -24.00 33.45 3.95
N ALA A 54 -23.56 32.19 3.87
CA ALA A 54 -23.30 31.50 2.62
C ALA A 54 -24.63 31.33 1.88
N SER A 55 -24.70 31.88 0.66
CA SER A 55 -25.87 31.80 -0.21
C SER A 55 -26.24 30.36 -0.59
N SER A 56 -25.30 29.41 -0.44
CA SER A 56 -25.46 28.00 -0.75
C SER A 56 -24.65 27.14 0.21
N VAL A 57 -25.21 25.98 0.59
CA VAL A 57 -24.53 24.95 1.39
C VAL A 57 -23.83 23.97 0.44
N ASN A 58 -22.53 23.75 0.64
CA ASN A 58 -21.69 22.89 -0.18
C ASN A 58 -21.75 21.42 0.25
N ASN A 59 -22.07 21.13 1.52
CA ASN A 59 -22.26 19.76 1.99
C ASN A 59 -23.35 19.03 1.19
N TYR A 60 -23.07 17.82 0.73
CA TYR A 60 -23.96 17.07 -0.16
C TYR A 60 -25.26 16.61 0.52
N ILE A 61 -25.30 16.60 1.85
CA ILE A 61 -26.53 16.33 2.62
C ILE A 61 -27.31 17.62 2.92
N GLY A 62 -26.71 18.77 2.64
CA GLY A 62 -27.22 20.08 3.01
C GLY A 62 -26.87 20.44 4.45
N ILE A 63 -27.66 21.35 5.03
CA ILE A 63 -27.30 22.03 6.29
C ILE A 63 -27.09 21.07 7.46
N PHE A 64 -27.87 19.99 7.52
CA PHE A 64 -27.74 18.98 8.56
C PHE A 64 -26.39 18.25 8.49
N GLY A 65 -25.92 17.93 7.28
CA GLY A 65 -24.62 17.31 7.07
C GLY A 65 -23.46 18.26 7.34
N ALA A 66 -23.62 19.56 7.07
CA ALA A 66 -22.65 20.58 7.42
C ALA A 66 -22.43 20.64 8.95
N TYR A 67 -23.50 20.69 9.74
CA TYR A 67 -23.39 20.69 11.21
C TYR A 67 -22.79 19.40 11.77
N ILE A 68 -23.19 18.22 11.27
CA ILE A 68 -22.64 16.94 11.74
C ILE A 68 -21.15 16.87 11.46
N SER A 69 -20.74 17.16 10.23
CA SER A 69 -19.34 17.09 9.85
C SER A 69 -18.51 18.07 10.66
N PHE A 70 -19.00 19.30 10.84
CA PHE A 70 -18.37 20.31 11.68
C PHE A 70 -18.18 19.85 13.13
N ILE A 71 -19.21 19.30 13.79
CA ILE A 71 -19.08 18.78 15.16
C ILE A 71 -18.04 17.64 15.21
N CYS A 72 -18.06 16.73 14.23
CA CYS A 72 -17.11 15.62 14.19
C CYS A 72 -15.67 16.11 14.02
N PHE A 73 -15.40 17.03 13.09
CA PHE A 73 -14.07 17.61 12.90
C PHE A 73 -13.63 18.45 14.10
N MET A 74 -14.54 19.21 14.73
CA MET A 74 -14.22 19.95 15.95
C MET A 74 -13.80 19.01 17.10
N LEU A 75 -14.54 17.94 17.33
CA LEU A 75 -14.31 17.04 18.46
C LEU A 75 -13.12 16.10 18.24
N PHE A 76 -13.02 15.51 17.04
CA PHE A 76 -12.09 14.42 16.74
C PHE A 76 -10.97 14.81 15.76
N GLY A 77 -11.01 16.03 15.20
CA GLY A 77 -10.04 16.47 14.21
C GLY A 77 -10.04 15.56 12.97
N ASN A 78 -8.85 15.20 12.50
CA ASN A 78 -8.68 14.31 11.35
C ASN A 78 -9.16 12.88 11.59
N ILE A 79 -9.31 12.45 12.84
CA ILE A 79 -9.90 11.15 13.15
C ILE A 79 -11.36 11.07 12.70
N ALA A 80 -12.04 12.21 12.53
CA ALA A 80 -13.38 12.28 11.96
C ALA A 80 -13.48 11.60 10.58
N LEU A 81 -12.42 11.64 9.77
CA LEU A 81 -12.37 10.97 8.46
C LEU A 81 -12.44 9.44 8.57
N VAL A 82 -11.97 8.86 9.68
CA VAL A 82 -11.95 7.41 9.91
C VAL A 82 -13.28 6.92 10.51
N LEU A 83 -14.02 7.79 11.20
CA LEU A 83 -15.28 7.42 11.88
C LEU A 83 -16.32 6.77 10.95
N PRO A 84 -16.59 7.28 9.73
CA PRO A 84 -17.53 6.63 8.81
C PRO A 84 -17.12 5.20 8.44
N PHE A 85 -15.82 4.96 8.19
CA PHE A 85 -15.32 3.63 7.87
C PHE A 85 -15.44 2.67 9.05
N LEU A 86 -15.20 3.17 10.27
CA LEU A 86 -15.42 2.41 11.50
C LEU A 86 -16.90 2.06 11.66
N ALA A 87 -17.81 3.00 11.38
CA ALA A 87 -19.25 2.76 11.42
C ALA A 87 -19.69 1.70 10.39
N ILE A 88 -19.18 1.77 9.16
CA ILE A 88 -19.40 0.74 8.12
C ILE A 88 -18.92 -0.62 8.61
N PHE A 89 -17.71 -0.70 9.19
CA PHE A 89 -17.18 -1.95 9.75
C PHE A 89 -18.10 -2.53 10.83
N VAL A 90 -18.59 -1.70 11.75
CA VAL A 90 -19.53 -2.10 12.82
C VAL A 90 -20.83 -2.65 12.22
N VAL A 91 -21.40 -1.97 11.23
CA VAL A 91 -22.63 -2.41 10.56
C VAL A 91 -22.43 -3.77 9.89
N ILE A 92 -21.35 -3.94 9.13
CA ILE A 92 -21.02 -5.23 8.49
C ILE A 92 -20.82 -6.34 9.54
N LYS A 93 -20.09 -6.06 10.62
CA LYS A 93 -19.86 -7.01 11.72
C LYS A 93 -21.18 -7.43 12.37
N ASN A 94 -22.10 -6.50 12.61
CA ASN A 94 -23.42 -6.77 13.19
C ASN A 94 -24.34 -7.53 12.24
N MET A 95 -24.26 -7.28 10.93
CA MET A 95 -25.03 -8.02 9.93
C MET A 95 -24.56 -9.48 9.80
N ARG A 96 -23.24 -9.72 9.80
CA ARG A 96 -22.65 -11.06 9.69
C ARG A 96 -22.88 -11.92 10.91
N ASN A 97 -22.97 -11.30 12.09
CA ASN A 97 -23.25 -12.03 13.33
C ASN A 97 -24.75 -12.32 13.46
N THR A 98 -25.11 -13.59 13.34
CA THR A 98 -26.48 -14.10 13.57
C THR A 98 -26.75 -14.46 15.03
N ILE A 99 -25.69 -14.50 15.85
CA ILE A 99 -25.76 -14.84 17.28
C ILE A 99 -26.15 -13.60 18.07
N ASP A 100 -27.19 -13.72 18.91
CA ASP A 100 -27.54 -12.71 19.89
C ASP A 100 -26.43 -12.61 20.95
N HIS A 101 -25.62 -11.57 20.84
CA HIS A 101 -24.61 -11.24 21.84
C HIS A 101 -25.28 -10.80 23.13
N LYS A 102 -24.71 -11.22 24.28
CA LYS A 102 -25.13 -10.72 25.59
C LYS A 102 -24.97 -9.20 25.63
N THR A 103 -25.79 -8.53 26.42
CA THR A 103 -25.71 -7.07 26.61
C THR A 103 -24.31 -6.64 27.08
N SER A 104 -23.66 -7.46 27.91
CA SER A 104 -22.26 -7.28 28.35
C SER A 104 -21.27 -7.17 27.19
N ASP A 105 -21.41 -8.04 26.19
CA ASP A 105 -20.46 -8.12 25.08
C ASP A 105 -20.62 -6.93 24.13
N LYS A 106 -21.86 -6.45 23.98
CA LYS A 106 -22.17 -5.20 23.25
C LYS A 106 -21.55 -4.00 23.96
N PHE A 107 -21.71 -3.90 25.28
CA PHE A 107 -21.14 -2.80 26.07
C PHE A 107 -19.61 -2.80 26.01
N MET A 108 -18.97 -3.97 26.17
CA MET A 108 -17.53 -4.13 26.03
C MET A 108 -17.04 -3.69 24.64
N ASN A 109 -17.70 -4.15 23.58
CA ASN A 109 -17.35 -3.77 22.20
C ASN A 109 -17.46 -2.26 21.96
N THR A 110 -18.50 -1.62 22.48
CA THR A 110 -18.64 -0.16 22.39
C THR A 110 -17.55 0.55 23.18
N GLY A 111 -17.21 0.09 24.39
CA GLY A 111 -16.11 0.64 25.19
C GLY A 111 -14.74 0.47 24.53
N LEU A 112 -14.48 -0.65 23.85
CA LEU A 112 -13.25 -0.84 23.10
C LEU A 112 -13.18 0.14 21.90
N LEU A 113 -14.29 0.36 21.19
CA LEU A 113 -14.35 1.33 20.11
C LEU A 113 -14.10 2.77 20.59
N THR A 114 -14.67 3.16 21.73
CA THR A 114 -14.43 4.50 22.28
C THR A 114 -12.96 4.66 22.66
N ILE A 115 -12.33 3.66 23.29
CA ILE A 115 -10.90 3.71 23.61
C ILE A 115 -10.05 3.81 22.34
N ILE A 116 -10.39 3.08 21.27
CA ILE A 116 -9.70 3.18 19.98
C ILE A 116 -9.78 4.60 19.42
N VAL A 117 -10.97 5.22 19.42
CA VAL A 117 -11.15 6.58 18.91
C VAL A 117 -10.39 7.59 19.76
N LEU A 118 -10.52 7.54 21.09
CA LEU A 118 -9.88 8.48 22.01
C LEU A 118 -8.34 8.38 21.93
N SER A 119 -7.79 7.17 21.97
CA SER A 119 -6.34 6.96 21.84
C SER A 119 -5.81 7.43 20.49
N SER A 120 -6.58 7.25 19.41
CA SER A 120 -6.22 7.78 18.08
C SER A 120 -6.20 9.31 18.05
N CYS A 121 -7.15 9.96 18.73
CA CYS A 121 -7.21 11.43 18.83
C CYS A 121 -5.99 11.98 19.57
N VAL A 122 -5.59 11.37 20.70
CA VAL A 122 -4.40 11.78 21.47
C VAL A 122 -3.12 11.63 20.64
N ILE A 123 -2.99 10.53 19.89
CA ILE A 123 -1.83 10.31 19.00
C ILE A 123 -1.81 11.34 17.86
N MET A 124 -2.97 11.66 17.27
CA MET A 124 -3.03 12.68 16.23
C MET A 124 -2.74 14.09 16.74
N ASP A 125 -3.14 14.42 17.98
CA ASP A 125 -2.79 15.69 18.61
C ASP A 125 -1.26 15.83 18.75
N PHE A 126 -0.60 14.78 19.22
CA PHE A 126 0.87 14.75 19.30
C PHE A 126 1.53 14.97 17.94
N ILE A 127 1.06 14.29 16.88
CA ILE A 127 1.56 14.47 15.50
C ILE A 127 1.29 15.90 15.01
N GLY A 128 0.18 16.50 15.41
CA GLY A 128 -0.19 17.87 15.06
C GLY A 128 0.76 18.89 15.64
N ARG A 129 1.13 18.76 16.92
CA ARG A 129 1.99 19.73 17.62
C ARG A 129 3.39 19.86 17.03
N ASP A 130 3.97 18.77 16.54
CA ASP A 130 5.26 18.83 15.82
C ASP A 130 5.14 19.56 14.47
N ASN A 131 3.95 19.56 13.86
CA ASN A 131 3.68 20.18 12.55
C ASN A 131 3.06 21.60 12.65
N GLU A 132 2.53 21.98 13.82
CA GLU A 132 1.88 23.28 14.08
C GLU A 132 2.87 24.45 13.99
N TYR A 133 4.14 24.22 14.32
CA TYR A 133 5.18 25.26 14.28
C TYR A 133 5.43 25.82 12.86
N ASP A 134 5.01 25.11 11.81
CA ASP A 134 5.37 25.42 10.42
C ASP A 134 4.18 25.87 9.55
N ARG A 135 2.93 25.76 10.01
CA ARG A 135 1.75 25.92 9.12
C ARG A 135 0.72 26.97 9.49
N GLY A 136 0.74 27.57 10.68
CA GLY A 136 -0.15 28.70 11.01
C GLY A 136 -1.65 28.42 10.82
N ILE A 137 -2.06 27.14 10.81
CA ILE A 137 -3.44 26.70 10.70
C ILE A 137 -3.80 26.03 12.03
N ASP A 138 -4.68 26.67 12.80
CA ASP A 138 -5.19 26.23 14.11
C ASP A 138 -6.13 25.00 14.02
N PHE A 139 -5.90 24.08 13.08
CA PHE A 139 -6.65 22.82 13.06
C PHE A 139 -5.98 21.82 13.98
N LEU A 140 -6.55 21.67 15.18
CA LEU A 140 -6.20 20.59 16.10
C LEU A 140 -6.39 19.25 15.38
N LEU A 141 -5.30 18.60 14.96
CA LEU A 141 -5.36 17.35 14.20
C LEU A 141 -6.05 16.22 14.99
N GLY A 142 -5.94 16.24 16.32
CA GLY A 142 -6.65 15.35 17.24
C GLY A 142 -8.02 15.85 17.70
N GLY A 143 -8.45 17.02 17.24
CA GLY A 143 -9.64 17.73 17.72
C GLY A 143 -9.53 18.18 19.16
N GLN A 144 -10.60 18.79 19.67
CA GLN A 144 -10.67 19.26 21.05
C GLN A 144 -10.53 18.13 22.08
N ILE A 145 -11.03 16.93 21.77
CA ILE A 145 -10.91 15.80 22.69
C ILE A 145 -9.46 15.32 22.77
N GLY A 146 -8.77 15.25 21.63
CA GLY A 146 -7.36 14.85 21.57
C GLY A 146 -6.47 15.81 22.36
N SER A 147 -6.64 17.12 22.15
CA SER A 147 -5.84 18.13 22.85
C SER A 147 -6.04 18.13 24.36
N ILE A 148 -7.29 18.11 24.82
CA ILE A 148 -7.61 18.07 26.26
C ILE A 148 -6.99 16.82 26.90
N LEU A 149 -7.16 15.64 26.28
CA LEU A 149 -6.62 14.40 26.83
C LEU A 149 -5.09 14.39 26.81
N PHE A 150 -4.48 14.87 25.73
CA PHE A 150 -3.03 14.93 25.60
C PHE A 150 -2.42 15.88 26.64
N ASP A 151 -2.96 17.09 26.82
CA ASP A 151 -2.48 18.05 27.81
C ASP A 151 -2.62 17.51 29.23
N ARG A 152 -3.76 16.88 29.55
CA ARG A 152 -3.98 16.28 30.86
C ARG A 152 -2.99 15.14 31.12
N PHE A 153 -2.85 14.18 30.21
CA PHE A 153 -1.96 13.04 30.42
C PHE A 153 -0.49 13.43 30.40
N SER A 154 -0.08 14.33 29.50
CA SER A 154 1.31 14.78 29.42
C SER A 154 1.76 15.49 30.69
N THR A 155 0.84 16.18 31.39
CA THR A 155 1.10 16.78 32.71
C THR A 155 1.42 15.71 33.77
N TYR A 156 0.77 14.54 33.75
CA TYR A 156 0.94 13.51 34.78
C TYR A 156 2.07 12.52 34.49
N ILE A 157 2.19 12.05 33.24
CA ILE A 157 3.12 10.96 32.86
C ILE A 157 4.17 11.40 31.81
N GLY A 158 4.19 12.69 31.47
CA GLY A 158 5.05 13.24 30.43
C GLY A 158 4.54 12.98 29.02
N VAL A 159 5.10 13.71 28.05
CA VAL A 159 4.76 13.58 26.62
C VAL A 159 5.04 12.16 26.12
N SER A 160 6.26 11.66 26.32
CA SER A 160 6.65 10.32 25.87
C SER A 160 5.79 9.23 26.49
N GLY A 161 5.46 9.34 27.78
CA GLY A 161 4.57 8.40 28.47
C GLY A 161 3.16 8.42 27.88
N THR A 162 2.63 9.60 27.59
CA THR A 162 1.30 9.78 26.99
C THR A 162 1.20 9.11 25.63
N VAL A 163 2.19 9.31 24.77
CA VAL A 163 2.25 8.69 23.43
C VAL A 163 2.35 7.16 23.54
N VAL A 164 3.26 6.64 24.37
CA VAL A 164 3.45 5.19 24.54
C VAL A 164 2.18 4.53 25.09
N VAL A 165 1.57 5.09 26.14
CA VAL A 165 0.33 4.56 26.73
C VAL A 165 -0.80 4.60 25.73
N SER A 166 -0.97 5.71 24.99
CA SER A 166 -2.03 5.84 23.99
C SER A 166 -1.84 4.83 22.86
N PHE A 167 -0.61 4.61 22.39
CA PHE A 167 -0.31 3.62 21.37
C PHE A 167 -0.59 2.18 21.86
N LEU A 168 -0.20 1.85 23.10
CA LEU A 168 -0.48 0.55 23.70
C LEU A 168 -1.98 0.32 23.88
N LEU A 169 -2.73 1.32 24.32
CA LEU A 169 -4.19 1.25 24.45
C LEU A 169 -4.89 1.08 23.10
N LEU A 170 -4.43 1.81 22.07
CA LEU A 170 -4.92 1.67 20.70
C LEU A 170 -4.69 0.25 20.18
N PHE A 171 -3.46 -0.25 20.34
CA PHE A 171 -3.07 -1.58 19.88
C PHE A 171 -3.85 -2.68 20.60
N TYR A 172 -3.88 -2.63 21.93
CA TYR A 172 -4.61 -3.61 22.74
C TYR A 172 -6.11 -3.61 22.42
N SER A 173 -6.74 -2.43 22.40
CA SER A 173 -8.17 -2.31 22.14
C SER A 173 -8.55 -2.78 20.74
N SER A 174 -7.73 -2.47 19.72
CA SER A 174 -7.93 -2.94 18.35
C SER A 174 -7.82 -4.47 18.24
N MET A 175 -6.83 -5.07 18.90
CA MET A 175 -6.67 -6.53 18.94
C MET A 175 -7.83 -7.22 19.65
N ALA A 176 -8.25 -6.68 20.80
CA ALA A 176 -9.38 -7.18 21.57
C ALA A 176 -10.69 -7.10 20.77
N TYR A 177 -10.94 -5.97 20.12
CA TYR A 177 -12.16 -5.73 19.35
C TYR A 177 -12.29 -6.62 18.09
N LEU A 178 -11.16 -6.92 17.44
CA LEU A 178 -11.10 -7.79 16.27
C LEU A 178 -10.96 -9.28 16.63
N HIS A 179 -10.82 -9.62 17.92
CA HIS A 179 -10.52 -10.97 18.40
C HIS A 179 -9.33 -11.63 17.67
N ILE A 180 -8.32 -10.83 17.29
CA ILE A 180 -7.13 -11.34 16.61
C ILE A 180 -6.22 -11.97 17.66
N SER A 181 -5.96 -13.27 17.53
CA SER A 181 -5.02 -13.91 18.43
C SER A 181 -3.58 -13.52 18.10
N ILE A 182 -2.84 -13.08 19.11
CA ILE A 182 -1.43 -12.66 19.01
C ILE A 182 -0.58 -13.74 18.33
N LYS A 183 -0.83 -15.01 18.68
CA LYS A 183 -0.15 -16.17 18.08
C LYS A 183 -0.35 -16.22 16.56
N LYS A 184 -1.58 -16.04 16.06
CA LYS A 184 -1.86 -16.06 14.61
C LYS A 184 -1.22 -14.88 13.90
N LEU A 185 -1.25 -13.70 14.52
CA LEU A 185 -0.61 -12.51 13.98
C LEU A 185 0.90 -12.72 13.85
N PHE A 186 1.55 -13.19 14.92
CA PHE A 186 2.99 -13.46 14.94
C PHE A 186 3.39 -14.49 13.87
N SER A 187 2.67 -15.61 13.73
CA SER A 187 2.94 -16.58 12.68
C SER A 187 2.80 -15.99 11.28
N ARG A 188 1.79 -15.15 11.03
CA ARG A 188 1.63 -14.49 9.72
C ARG A 188 2.75 -13.49 9.42
N VAL A 189 3.18 -12.72 10.43
CA VAL A 189 4.31 -11.81 10.30
C VAL A 189 5.59 -12.57 9.99
N LEU A 190 5.88 -13.66 10.71
CA LEU A 190 7.04 -14.52 10.43
C LEU A 190 7.01 -15.13 9.02
N LEU A 191 5.84 -15.58 8.57
CA LEU A 191 5.68 -16.10 7.20
C LEU A 191 5.89 -15.00 6.16
N PHE A 192 5.39 -13.79 6.43
CA PHE A 192 5.56 -12.64 5.56
C PHE A 192 7.02 -12.16 5.50
N THR A 193 7.73 -12.10 6.62
CA THR A 193 9.16 -11.76 6.65
C THR A 193 9.98 -12.83 5.95
N LYS A 194 9.67 -14.12 6.15
CA LYS A 194 10.29 -15.23 5.40
C LYS A 194 10.03 -15.11 3.90
N TYR A 195 8.80 -14.77 3.50
CA TYR A 195 8.45 -14.54 2.11
C TYR A 195 9.24 -13.37 1.52
N LEU A 196 9.30 -12.22 2.21
CA LEU A 196 10.10 -11.07 1.80
C LEU A 196 11.58 -11.42 1.66
N TYR A 197 12.15 -12.12 2.63
CA TYR A 197 13.53 -12.59 2.59
C TYR A 197 13.79 -13.52 1.40
N LEU A 198 12.91 -14.49 1.15
CA LEU A 198 13.04 -15.40 0.01
C LEU A 198 12.86 -14.68 -1.33
N LYS A 199 11.92 -13.76 -1.42
CA LYS A 199 11.67 -12.96 -2.63
C LYS A 199 12.85 -12.04 -2.94
N THR A 200 13.37 -11.33 -1.95
CA THR A 200 14.55 -10.46 -2.12
C THR A 200 15.77 -11.28 -2.50
N LYS A 201 16.02 -12.41 -1.83
CA LYS A 201 17.09 -13.35 -2.19
C LYS A 201 16.94 -13.87 -3.63
N PHE A 202 15.73 -14.24 -4.05
CA PHE A 202 15.45 -14.69 -5.42
C PHE A 202 15.73 -13.60 -6.44
N ILE A 203 15.27 -12.36 -6.19
CA ILE A 203 15.51 -11.21 -7.07
C ILE A 203 17.03 -10.95 -7.18
N LEU A 204 17.74 -10.87 -6.06
CA LEU A 204 19.19 -10.65 -6.05
C LEU A 204 19.94 -11.74 -6.83
N ASN A 205 19.63 -13.01 -6.58
CA ASN A 205 20.24 -14.11 -7.32
C ASN A 205 19.93 -14.04 -8.82
N SER A 206 18.69 -13.72 -9.21
CA SER A 206 18.31 -13.59 -10.62
C SER A 206 19.04 -12.44 -11.34
N ILE A 207 19.35 -11.35 -10.63
CA ILE A 207 20.14 -10.24 -11.16
C ILE A 207 21.61 -10.66 -11.29
N LEU A 208 22.17 -11.32 -10.27
CA LEU A 208 23.54 -11.82 -10.29
C LEU A 208 23.77 -12.83 -11.43
N ASP A 209 22.83 -13.74 -11.66
CA ASP A 209 22.91 -14.73 -12.73
C ASP A 209 22.81 -14.08 -14.11
N LYS A 210 21.91 -13.10 -14.29
CA LYS A 210 21.87 -12.29 -15.52
C LYS A 210 23.18 -11.56 -15.77
N TYR A 211 23.79 -10.99 -14.73
CA TYR A 211 25.08 -10.30 -14.85
C TYR A 211 26.22 -11.25 -15.23
N LYS A 212 26.30 -12.43 -14.60
CA LYS A 212 27.26 -13.49 -14.95
C LYS A 212 27.11 -13.93 -16.40
N LEU A 213 25.87 -14.17 -16.84
CA LEU A 213 25.57 -14.54 -18.23
C LEU A 213 25.96 -13.44 -19.23
N TYR A 214 25.73 -12.17 -18.88
CA TYR A 214 26.14 -11.04 -19.71
C TYR A 214 27.67 -10.98 -19.89
N ILE A 215 28.43 -11.14 -18.80
CA ILE A 215 29.91 -11.17 -18.86
C ILE A 215 30.39 -12.37 -19.69
N ALA A 216 29.82 -13.56 -19.48
CA ALA A 216 30.17 -14.77 -20.22
C ALA A 216 29.95 -14.59 -21.73
N LYS A 217 28.77 -14.09 -22.12
CA LYS A 217 28.45 -13.78 -23.53
C LYS A 217 29.46 -12.83 -24.16
N ARG A 218 29.87 -11.78 -23.45
CA ARG A 218 30.91 -10.85 -23.94
C ARG A 218 32.26 -11.53 -24.14
N LYS A 219 32.68 -12.40 -23.22
CA LYS A 219 33.94 -13.15 -23.33
C LYS A 219 33.89 -14.14 -24.50
N ASP A 220 32.77 -14.83 -24.70
CA ASP A 220 32.60 -15.78 -25.79
C ASP A 220 32.56 -15.08 -27.15
N SER A 221 31.83 -13.96 -27.28
CA SER A 221 31.87 -13.13 -28.50
C SER A 221 33.29 -12.64 -28.82
N ALA A 222 34.05 -12.17 -27.81
CA ALA A 222 35.44 -11.76 -28.02
C ALA A 222 36.36 -12.91 -28.44
N LYS A 223 36.12 -14.14 -27.96
CA LYS A 223 36.85 -15.34 -28.42
C LYS A 223 36.50 -15.70 -29.86
N VAL A 224 35.23 -15.67 -30.23
CA VAL A 224 34.76 -15.92 -31.60
C VAL A 224 35.33 -14.89 -32.58
N ASP A 225 35.37 -13.61 -32.18
CA ASP A 225 35.98 -12.55 -32.99
C ASP A 225 37.49 -12.74 -33.18
N LYS A 226 38.21 -13.23 -32.16
CA LYS A 226 39.64 -13.57 -32.28
C LYS A 226 39.87 -14.77 -33.20
N LEU A 227 39.12 -15.86 -32.99
CA LEU A 227 39.20 -17.07 -33.82
C LEU A 227 38.86 -16.77 -35.29
N SER A 228 37.84 -15.94 -35.54
CA SER A 228 37.48 -15.55 -36.91
C SER A 228 38.54 -14.65 -37.58
N LYS A 229 39.25 -13.81 -36.81
CA LYS A 229 40.40 -13.04 -37.32
C LYS A 229 41.59 -13.94 -37.64
N GLU A 230 41.89 -14.94 -36.80
CA GLU A 230 42.95 -15.93 -37.05
C GLU A 230 42.67 -16.79 -38.30
N VAL A 231 41.42 -17.24 -38.47
CA VAL A 231 40.99 -17.99 -39.66
C VAL A 231 41.03 -17.13 -40.93
N LYS A 232 40.74 -15.83 -40.84
CA LYS A 232 40.88 -14.90 -41.98
C LYS A 232 42.35 -14.64 -42.32
N ALA A 233 43.22 -14.50 -41.32
CA ALA A 233 44.65 -14.29 -41.53
C ALA A 233 45.32 -15.51 -42.20
N THR A 234 44.95 -16.72 -41.80
CA THR A 234 45.49 -17.96 -42.38
C THR A 234 45.01 -18.23 -43.81
N LYS A 235 43.81 -17.77 -44.19
CA LYS A 235 43.29 -17.92 -45.57
C LYS A 235 43.83 -16.89 -46.58
N ALA A 236 44.50 -15.82 -46.13
CA ALA A 236 44.95 -14.73 -47.00
C ALA A 236 46.32 -14.97 -47.68
N ALA A 237 47.01 -16.08 -47.40
CA ALA A 237 48.26 -16.43 -48.04
C ALA A 237 48.02 -17.39 -49.23
N ILE A 238 47.73 -16.83 -50.40
CA ILE A 238 47.87 -17.53 -51.68
C ILE A 238 48.99 -16.82 -52.43
N GLU A 239 50.17 -17.43 -52.47
CA GLU A 239 51.26 -16.96 -53.34
C GLU A 239 50.85 -17.15 -54.80
N ILE A 240 50.79 -16.05 -55.55
CA ILE A 240 50.59 -16.08 -56.99
C ILE A 240 51.94 -16.46 -57.60
N PRO A 241 52.08 -17.59 -58.32
CA PRO A 241 53.38 -17.97 -58.89
C PRO A 241 53.83 -16.95 -59.93
N GLU A 242 55.08 -16.50 -59.81
CA GLU A 242 55.69 -15.53 -60.70
C GLU A 242 55.80 -16.13 -62.12
N LYS A 243 55.15 -15.50 -63.10
CA LYS A 243 55.18 -15.95 -64.50
C LYS A 243 56.63 -15.90 -65.03
N SER A 244 57.18 -17.06 -65.40
CA SER A 244 58.49 -17.15 -66.04
C SER A 244 58.50 -16.38 -67.37
N LYS A 245 59.46 -15.45 -67.52
CA LYS A 245 59.68 -14.74 -68.78
C LYS A 245 60.28 -15.70 -69.81
N HIS A 246 59.50 -16.04 -70.83
CA HIS A 246 59.96 -16.84 -71.97
C HIS A 246 61.07 -16.08 -72.71
N SER A 247 62.31 -16.58 -72.68
CA SER A 247 63.41 -16.00 -73.48
C SER A 247 63.18 -16.26 -74.97
N SER A 248 63.44 -15.26 -75.81
CA SER A 248 63.18 -15.34 -77.26
C SER A 248 64.31 -16.10 -77.99
N LYS A 249 63.99 -16.79 -79.09
CA LYS A 249 64.94 -17.61 -79.87
C LYS A 249 66.20 -16.85 -80.33
N ARG A 250 66.15 -15.52 -80.41
CA ARG A 250 67.28 -14.67 -80.81
C ARG A 250 68.37 -14.59 -79.72
N ALA A 251 67.98 -14.52 -78.45
CA ALA A 251 68.90 -14.50 -77.31
C ALA A 251 69.64 -15.85 -77.10
N PHE A 252 69.07 -16.94 -77.61
CA PHE A 252 69.73 -18.26 -77.61
C PHE A 252 70.78 -18.37 -78.73
N LYS A 253 70.53 -17.75 -79.89
CA LYS A 253 71.42 -17.80 -81.06
C LYS A 253 72.66 -16.92 -80.90
N GLU A 254 72.56 -15.82 -80.16
CA GLU A 254 73.70 -14.95 -79.82
C GLU A 254 74.65 -15.55 -78.76
N LYS A 255 74.21 -16.58 -78.01
CA LYS A 255 75.03 -17.30 -77.03
C LYS A 255 75.84 -18.47 -77.61
N GLN A 256 75.70 -18.78 -78.89
CA GLN A 256 76.54 -19.77 -79.56
C GLN A 256 77.71 -19.05 -80.26
N THR A 257 78.87 -19.04 -79.61
CA THR A 257 80.13 -18.69 -80.29
C THR A 257 80.66 -19.93 -81.02
N GLU A 258 81.02 -19.79 -82.29
CA GLU A 258 81.56 -20.89 -83.09
C GLU A 258 82.88 -21.40 -82.50
N LEU A 259 82.83 -22.63 -82.00
CA LEU A 259 83.95 -23.41 -81.51
C LEU A 259 84.69 -23.91 -82.77
N PHE A 260 85.78 -23.25 -83.16
CA PHE A 260 86.72 -23.54 -84.26
C PHE A 260 86.39 -23.01 -85.68
N SER A 261 87.32 -22.22 -86.25
CA SER A 261 87.67 -22.12 -87.68
C SER A 261 88.97 -21.30 -87.81
N SER A 262 89.92 -21.50 -88.74
CA SER A 262 90.25 -22.58 -89.67
C SER A 262 91.67 -22.31 -90.19
N THR A 263 92.54 -23.32 -90.17
CA THR A 263 93.95 -23.39 -90.63
C THR A 263 95.03 -22.84 -89.71
#